data_AF-A0A1L9TQH4-F1
#
_entry.id   AF-A0A1L9TQH4-F1
#
_cell.length_a   1.000
_cell.length_b   1.000
_cell.length_c   1.000
_cell.angle_alpha   90.00
_cell.angle_beta   90.00
_cell.angle_gamma   90.00
#
_symmetry.space_group_name_H-M   'P 1'
#
loop_
_entity.id
_entity.type
_entity.pdbx_description
1 polymer ?
#
loop_
_entity_poly.entity_id
_entity_poly.type
_entity_poly.pdbx_seq_one_letter_code
_entity_poly.pdbx_strand_id
1 'polypeptide(L)'
;MDERRADEDTLDDVNICIFDYMLCTAIHTAINATGDSTNEWDVTCVEDTTQMLKSILQPSQVLPVSIKIKAQVLDIIKILNSAVRIEPNVLVEMTSMFVSTCNVLSMEAVKRRAAEIAIQLCIHAIFRVYQDSNNGGSEGFMEYYTSLSDEERATKIPEYIFQILPSIGVSIDTLFKLACQTERMNEGGLTTLLRDLTDIMRMLEPPVLLQLERGKLEGLSRAETQRLKQEIGLN
;
A
#
# COMPACT_ATOMS: atom_id res chain seq x y z
N MET A 1 -22.92 27.70 -31.14
CA MET A 1 -22.78 26.38 -30.52
C MET A 1 -22.01 26.62 -29.24
N ASP A 2 -22.68 26.60 -28.09
CA ASP A 2 -22.00 26.72 -26.81
C ASP A 2 -21.22 25.44 -26.56
N GLU A 3 -19.89 25.54 -26.50
CA GLU A 3 -19.04 24.52 -25.91
C GLU A 3 -19.45 24.39 -24.45
N ARG A 4 -20.31 23.42 -24.14
CA ARG A 4 -20.61 23.01 -22.77
C ARG A 4 -19.34 22.37 -22.20
N ARG A 5 -18.38 23.19 -21.76
CA ARG A 5 -17.32 22.73 -20.86
C ARG A 5 -17.99 22.32 -19.56
N ALA A 6 -17.61 21.15 -19.05
CA ALA A 6 -17.93 20.79 -17.69
C ALA A 6 -17.41 21.90 -16.76
N ASP A 7 -18.16 22.19 -15.71
CA ASP A 7 -17.68 23.04 -14.64
C ASP A 7 -16.37 22.46 -14.07
N GLU A 8 -15.43 23.32 -13.69
CA GLU A 8 -14.07 22.91 -13.30
C GLU A 8 -14.10 21.94 -12.12
N ASP A 9 -15.02 22.14 -11.16
CA ASP A 9 -15.25 21.24 -10.02
C ASP A 9 -15.75 19.86 -10.47
N THR A 10 -16.60 19.80 -11.51
CA THR A 10 -17.10 18.53 -12.05
C THR A 10 -15.99 17.74 -12.75
N LEU A 11 -15.10 18.43 -13.46
CA LEU A 11 -13.96 17.79 -14.12
C LEU A 11 -13.01 17.18 -13.08
N ASP A 12 -12.80 17.88 -11.98
CA ASP A 12 -11.94 17.45 -10.88
C ASP A 12 -12.47 16.20 -10.19
N ASP A 13 -13.77 16.17 -9.86
CA ASP A 13 -14.42 14.99 -9.28
C ASP A 13 -14.35 13.77 -10.21
N VAL A 14 -14.52 13.97 -11.52
CA VAL A 14 -14.39 12.90 -12.51
C VAL A 14 -12.95 12.39 -12.57
N ASN A 15 -11.95 13.28 -12.60
CA ASN A 15 -10.54 12.90 -12.61
C ASN A 15 -10.16 12.11 -11.35
N ILE A 16 -10.66 12.52 -10.19
CA ILE A 16 -10.48 11.82 -8.92
C ILE A 16 -11.11 10.42 -8.99
N CYS A 17 -12.33 10.28 -9.53
CA CYS A 17 -12.99 8.98 -9.67
C CYS A 17 -12.23 8.03 -10.61
N ILE A 18 -11.73 8.55 -11.73
CA ILE A 18 -10.91 7.79 -12.69
C ILE A 18 -9.61 7.34 -12.02
N PHE A 19 -8.94 8.24 -11.29
CA PHE A 19 -7.71 7.92 -10.57
C PHE A 19 -7.93 6.86 -9.50
N ASP A 20 -9.00 6.97 -8.70
CA ASP A 20 -9.33 6.00 -7.67
C ASP A 20 -9.61 4.61 -8.25
N TYR A 21 -10.35 4.55 -9.36
CA TYR A 21 -10.60 3.31 -10.08
C TYR A 21 -9.30 2.66 -10.56
N MET A 22 -8.44 3.43 -11.22
CA MET A 22 -7.19 2.90 -11.74
C MET A 22 -6.24 2.44 -10.63
N LEU A 23 -6.13 3.19 -9.53
CA LEU A 23 -5.34 2.77 -8.38
C LEU A 23 -5.81 1.42 -7.85
N CYS A 24 -7.11 1.26 -7.66
CA CYS A 24 -7.68 0.00 -7.18
C CYS A 24 -7.43 -1.16 -8.14
N THR A 25 -7.57 -0.94 -9.46
CA THR A 25 -7.30 -1.97 -10.47
C THR A 25 -5.81 -2.32 -10.53
N ALA A 26 -4.92 -1.33 -10.48
CA ALA A 26 -3.48 -1.52 -10.43
C ALA A 26 -3.05 -2.35 -9.22
N ILE A 27 -3.55 -2.00 -8.03
CA ILE A 27 -3.28 -2.72 -6.79
C ILE A 27 -3.81 -4.15 -6.87
N HIS A 28 -5.04 -4.35 -7.37
CA HIS A 28 -5.63 -5.67 -7.53
C HIS A 28 -4.79 -6.57 -8.45
N THR A 29 -4.38 -6.04 -9.61
CA THR A 29 -3.50 -6.73 -10.55
C THR A 29 -2.15 -7.06 -9.93
N ALA A 30 -1.51 -6.10 -9.25
CA ALA A 30 -0.21 -6.26 -8.62
C ALA A 30 -0.20 -7.39 -7.57
N ILE A 31 -1.25 -7.46 -6.75
CA ILE A 31 -1.40 -8.47 -5.69
C ILE A 31 -1.67 -9.87 -6.28
N ASN A 32 -2.45 -9.95 -7.36
CA ASN A 32 -2.72 -11.24 -8.01
C ASN A 32 -1.51 -11.76 -8.81
N ALA A 33 -0.71 -10.87 -9.41
CA ALA A 33 0.49 -11.24 -10.17
C ALA A 33 1.55 -11.93 -9.29
N THR A 34 1.64 -11.55 -8.01
CA THR A 34 2.56 -12.19 -7.06
C THR A 34 2.20 -13.63 -6.67
N GLY A 35 1.04 -14.15 -7.13
CA GLY A 35 0.59 -15.52 -6.86
C GLY A 35 0.88 -16.55 -7.96
N ASP A 36 1.04 -16.12 -9.21
CA ASP A 36 1.27 -17.00 -10.38
C ASP A 36 2.65 -16.70 -10.99
N SER A 37 3.59 -17.64 -10.84
CA SER A 37 5.03 -17.49 -11.13
C SER A 37 5.42 -17.42 -12.61
N THR A 38 4.49 -17.14 -13.53
CA THR A 38 4.74 -17.25 -14.99
C THR A 38 4.56 -15.96 -15.78
N ASN A 39 4.03 -14.90 -15.19
CA ASN A 39 3.90 -13.61 -15.88
C ASN A 39 4.75 -12.56 -15.18
N GLU A 40 5.92 -12.28 -15.76
CA GLU A 40 6.70 -11.09 -15.47
C GLU A 40 5.75 -9.89 -15.60
N TRP A 41 5.43 -9.29 -14.46
CA TRP A 41 4.51 -8.16 -14.42
C TRP A 41 5.14 -7.02 -15.21
N ASP A 42 4.45 -6.52 -16.24
CA ASP A 42 4.81 -5.26 -16.86
C ASP A 42 4.40 -4.11 -15.93
N VAL A 43 5.15 -3.98 -14.84
CA VAL A 43 5.04 -2.92 -13.82
C VAL A 43 5.07 -1.54 -14.48
N THR A 44 5.74 -1.44 -15.64
CA THR A 44 5.90 -0.19 -16.39
C THR A 44 4.55 0.37 -16.86
N CYS A 45 3.60 -0.48 -17.26
CA CYS A 45 2.26 -0.05 -17.67
C CYS A 45 1.50 0.60 -16.50
N VAL A 46 1.62 0.06 -15.29
CA VAL A 46 0.99 0.63 -14.10
C VAL A 46 1.71 1.91 -13.65
N GLU A 47 3.03 1.96 -13.76
CA GLU A 47 3.83 3.15 -13.47
C GLU A 47 3.51 4.31 -14.40
N ASP A 48 3.51 4.07 -15.71
CA ASP A 48 3.18 5.07 -16.72
C ASP A 48 1.78 5.64 -16.50
N THR A 49 0.80 4.77 -16.23
CA THR A 49 -0.57 5.23 -16.02
C THR A 49 -0.75 5.97 -14.69
N THR A 50 -0.02 5.57 -13.63
CA THR A 50 -0.05 6.29 -12.34
C THR A 50 0.62 7.66 -12.44
N GLN A 51 1.75 7.74 -13.15
CA GLN A 51 2.53 8.97 -13.31
C GLN A 51 1.82 9.95 -14.25
N MET A 52 1.22 9.43 -15.33
CA MET A 52 0.34 10.19 -16.20
C MET A 52 -0.84 10.79 -15.41
N LEU A 53 -1.53 10.00 -14.58
CA LEU A 53 -2.65 10.54 -13.80
C LEU A 53 -2.22 11.50 -12.69
N LYS A 54 -1.08 11.26 -12.02
CA LYS A 54 -0.49 12.25 -11.09
C LYS A 54 -0.18 13.58 -11.79
N SER A 55 0.14 13.55 -13.09
CA SER A 55 0.37 14.78 -13.87
C SER A 55 -0.92 15.47 -14.36
N ILE A 56 -2.04 14.73 -14.42
CA ILE A 56 -3.35 15.25 -14.84
C ILE A 56 -4.11 15.84 -13.65
N LEU A 57 -3.95 15.28 -12.45
CA LEU A 57 -4.44 15.89 -11.22
C LEU A 57 -3.67 17.18 -10.98
N GLN A 58 -4.37 18.30 -10.82
CA GLN A 58 -3.70 19.58 -10.61
C GLN A 58 -2.86 19.53 -9.32
N PRO A 59 -1.63 20.09 -9.30
CA PRO A 59 -0.80 20.13 -8.09
C PRO A 59 -1.46 20.78 -6.86
N SER A 60 -2.49 21.60 -7.10
CA SER A 60 -3.31 22.29 -6.09
C SER A 60 -4.45 21.45 -5.52
N GLN A 61 -4.81 20.33 -6.14
CA GLN A 61 -5.92 19.50 -5.68
C GLN A 61 -5.54 18.74 -4.40
N VAL A 62 -6.33 18.99 -3.36
CA VAL A 62 -6.23 18.24 -2.11
C VAL A 62 -6.90 16.89 -2.32
N LEU A 63 -6.10 15.86 -2.61
CA LEU A 63 -6.62 14.50 -2.73
C LEU A 63 -7.30 14.04 -1.42
N PRO A 64 -8.46 13.36 -1.51
CA PRO A 64 -9.08 12.67 -0.39
C PRO A 64 -8.11 11.72 0.32
N VAL A 65 -8.24 11.60 1.65
CA VAL A 65 -7.35 10.78 2.48
C VAL A 65 -7.36 9.31 2.02
N SER A 66 -8.53 8.77 1.66
CA SER A 66 -8.67 7.40 1.14
C SER A 66 -7.81 7.17 -0.11
N ILE A 67 -7.81 8.13 -1.05
CA ILE A 67 -7.03 8.04 -2.29
C ILE A 67 -5.53 8.16 -2.02
N LYS A 68 -5.12 9.02 -1.07
CA LYS A 68 -3.72 9.11 -0.62
C LYS A 68 -3.23 7.78 -0.06
N ILE A 69 -4.05 7.11 0.75
CA ILE A 69 -3.71 5.78 1.30
C ILE A 69 -3.59 4.76 0.17
N LYS A 70 -4.53 4.73 -0.78
CA LYS A 70 -4.47 3.82 -1.95
C LYS A 70 -3.21 4.03 -2.79
N ALA A 71 -2.84 5.29 -3.05
CA ALA A 71 -1.60 5.62 -3.75
C ALA A 71 -0.36 5.13 -3.00
N GLN A 72 -0.31 5.33 -1.68
CA GLN A 72 0.78 4.81 -0.84
C GLN A 72 0.84 3.29 -0.80
N VAL A 73 -0.31 2.59 -0.78
CA VAL A 73 -0.37 1.13 -0.90
C VAL A 73 0.27 0.68 -2.21
N LEU A 74 -0.06 1.33 -3.32
CA LEU A 74 0.56 1.02 -4.61
C LEU A 74 2.07 1.26 -4.60
N ASP A 75 2.53 2.38 -4.04
CA ASP A 75 3.96 2.69 -3.93
C ASP A 75 4.70 1.65 -3.06
N ILE A 76 4.10 1.19 -1.96
CA ILE A 76 4.64 0.09 -1.13
C ILE A 76 4.76 -1.19 -1.96
N ILE A 77 3.71 -1.59 -2.70
CA ILE A 77 3.72 -2.81 -3.52
C ILE A 77 4.82 -2.76 -4.59
N LYS A 78 4.98 -1.62 -5.26
CA LYS A 78 6.04 -1.42 -6.27
C LYS A 78 7.43 -1.62 -5.67
N ILE A 79 7.68 -1.00 -4.53
CA ILE A 79 8.96 -1.09 -3.82
C ILE A 79 9.25 -2.53 -3.40
N LEU A 80 8.25 -3.26 -2.91
CA LEU A 80 8.38 -4.67 -2.54
C LEU A 80 8.64 -5.60 -3.73
N ASN A 81 8.02 -5.31 -4.88
CA ASN A 81 8.18 -6.10 -6.11
C ASN A 81 9.42 -5.70 -6.91
N SER A 82 10.06 -4.58 -6.60
CA SER A 82 11.29 -4.18 -7.27
C SER A 82 12.46 -5.11 -6.92
N ALA A 83 13.20 -5.55 -7.93
CA ALA A 83 14.45 -6.29 -7.76
C ALA A 83 15.60 -5.38 -7.25
N VAL A 84 15.37 -4.06 -7.23
CA VAL A 84 16.33 -3.02 -6.85
C VAL A 84 16.36 -2.88 -5.32
N ARG A 85 17.55 -2.60 -4.76
CA ARG A 85 17.67 -2.28 -3.34
C ARG A 85 16.89 -1.01 -3.02
N ILE A 86 16.00 -1.11 -2.04
CA ILE A 86 15.25 0.03 -1.52
C ILE A 86 16.21 0.93 -0.77
N GLU A 87 16.30 2.19 -1.16
CA GLU A 87 17.08 3.16 -0.40
C GLU A 87 16.46 3.38 0.99
N PRO A 88 17.27 3.36 2.07
CA PRO A 88 16.82 3.58 3.43
C PRO A 88 15.87 4.76 3.63
N ASN A 89 16.22 5.91 3.03
CA ASN A 89 15.45 7.15 3.18
C ASN A 89 14.05 7.02 2.55
N VAL A 90 13.95 6.35 1.40
CA VAL A 90 12.68 6.13 0.71
C VAL A 90 11.75 5.25 1.55
N LEU A 91 12.30 4.19 2.19
CA LEU A 91 11.51 3.33 3.07
C LEU A 91 11.01 4.08 4.31
N VAL A 92 11.86 4.90 4.93
CA VAL A 92 11.48 5.70 6.12
C VAL A 92 10.38 6.68 5.79
N GLU A 93 10.56 7.45 4.73
CA GLU A 93 9.59 8.45 4.29
C GLU A 93 8.26 7.79 3.95
N MET A 94 8.28 6.76 3.11
CA MET A 94 7.08 6.05 2.70
C MET A 94 6.33 5.45 3.89
N THR A 95 7.02 4.74 4.78
CA THR A 95 6.39 4.07 5.92
C THR A 95 5.81 5.08 6.91
N SER A 96 6.56 6.14 7.21
CA SER A 96 6.10 7.20 8.12
C SER A 96 4.93 7.97 7.54
N MET A 97 4.99 8.32 6.25
CA MET A 97 3.91 9.01 5.55
C MET A 97 2.65 8.14 5.48
N PHE A 98 2.80 6.84 5.22
CA PHE A 98 1.69 5.88 5.19
C PHE A 98 0.98 5.78 6.54
N VAL A 99 1.73 5.54 7.63
CA VAL A 99 1.15 5.45 8.97
C VAL A 99 0.49 6.77 9.37
N SER A 100 1.15 7.90 9.11
CA SER A 100 0.60 9.23 9.40
C SER A 100 -0.70 9.47 8.63
N THR A 101 -0.79 9.06 7.36
CA THR A 101 -2.00 9.24 6.54
C THR A 101 -3.14 8.37 7.05
N CYS A 102 -2.86 7.11 7.39
CA CYS A 102 -3.83 6.20 8.01
C CYS A 102 -4.34 6.72 9.37
N ASN A 103 -3.49 7.39 10.15
CA ASN A 103 -3.86 7.97 11.44
C ASN A 103 -4.84 9.15 11.35
N VAL A 104 -4.96 9.79 10.18
CA VAL A 104 -5.95 10.86 9.94
C VAL A 104 -7.38 10.29 9.92
N LEU A 105 -7.57 9.04 9.50
CA LEU A 105 -8.89 8.42 9.49
C LEU A 105 -9.36 8.11 10.91
N SER A 106 -10.64 8.30 11.19
CA SER A 106 -11.28 7.90 12.45
C SER A 106 -11.45 6.38 12.61
N MET A 107 -10.86 5.58 11.71
CA MET A 107 -11.02 4.14 11.64
C MET A 107 -9.89 3.43 12.40
N GLU A 108 -10.12 3.08 13.67
CA GLU A 108 -9.13 2.37 14.52
C GLU A 108 -8.62 1.06 13.89
N ALA A 109 -9.46 0.37 13.11
CA ALA A 109 -9.05 -0.83 12.38
C ALA A 109 -7.97 -0.54 11.32
N VAL A 110 -8.07 0.60 10.61
CA VAL A 110 -7.08 1.01 9.60
C VAL A 110 -5.78 1.43 10.28
N LYS A 111 -5.85 2.19 11.38
CA LYS A 111 -4.66 2.60 12.16
C LYS A 111 -3.86 1.39 12.65
N ARG A 112 -4.54 0.44 13.28
CA ARG A 112 -3.92 -0.79 13.76
C ARG A 112 -3.27 -1.58 12.62
N ARG A 113 -3.98 -1.75 11.49
CA ARG A 113 -3.45 -2.49 10.35
C ARG A 113 -2.25 -1.78 9.72
N ALA A 114 -2.26 -0.45 9.67
CA ALA A 114 -1.14 0.34 9.17
C ALA A 114 0.11 0.17 10.06
N ALA A 115 -0.06 0.12 11.38
CA ALA A 115 1.04 -0.17 12.30
C ALA A 115 1.62 -1.58 12.09
N GLU A 116 0.76 -2.59 11.92
CA GLU A 116 1.19 -3.98 11.63
C GLU A 116 1.97 -4.07 10.31
N ILE A 117 1.53 -3.38 9.27
CA ILE A 117 2.24 -3.29 7.97
C ILE A 117 3.59 -2.60 8.14
N ALA A 118 3.65 -1.50 8.87
CA ALA A 118 4.89 -0.76 9.10
C ALA A 118 5.92 -1.60 9.87
N ILE A 119 5.47 -2.39 10.84
CA ILE A 119 6.29 -3.39 11.54
C ILE A 119 6.83 -4.44 10.55
N GLN A 120 5.96 -5.01 9.71
CA GLN A 120 6.37 -6.00 8.70
C GLN A 120 7.38 -5.44 7.69
N LEU A 121 7.21 -4.18 7.26
CA LEU A 121 8.17 -3.49 6.40
C LEU A 121 9.53 -3.33 7.07
N CYS A 122 9.55 -2.94 8.35
CA CYS A 122 10.80 -2.83 9.13
C CYS A 122 11.50 -4.20 9.23
N ILE A 123 10.75 -5.25 9.56
CA ILE A 123 11.30 -6.61 9.67
C ILE A 123 11.83 -7.09 8.31
N HIS A 124 11.10 -6.86 7.22
CA HIS A 124 11.55 -7.20 5.87
C HIS A 124 12.86 -6.50 5.51
N ALA A 125 13.00 -5.22 5.88
CA ALA A 125 14.22 -4.45 5.65
C ALA A 125 15.41 -4.99 6.46
N ILE A 126 15.21 -5.33 7.74
CA ILE A 126 16.24 -5.97 8.59
C ILE A 126 16.64 -7.33 8.00
N PHE A 127 15.66 -8.12 7.54
CA PHE A 127 15.89 -9.41 6.90
C PHE A 127 16.73 -9.31 5.62
N ARG A 128 16.45 -8.31 4.77
CA ARG A 128 17.27 -8.08 3.56
C ARG A 128 18.73 -7.76 3.89
N VAL A 129 18.98 -6.90 4.88
CA VAL A 129 20.34 -6.56 5.32
C VAL A 129 21.07 -7.79 5.88
N TYR A 130 20.36 -8.68 6.57
CA TYR A 130 20.90 -9.95 7.03
C TYR A 130 21.28 -10.87 5.86
N GLN A 131 20.39 -11.05 4.88
CA GLN A 131 20.66 -11.87 3.70
C GLN A 131 21.89 -11.40 2.92
N ASP A 132 22.05 -10.08 2.78
CA ASP A 132 23.21 -9.45 2.14
C ASP A 132 24.53 -9.74 2.87
N SER A 133 24.47 -9.93 4.19
CA SER A 133 25.65 -10.16 5.04
C SER A 133 26.04 -11.64 5.14
N ASN A 134 25.07 -12.57 5.01
CA ASN A 134 25.23 -14.00 5.29
C ASN A 134 25.09 -14.91 4.05
N ASN A 135 25.27 -14.39 2.83
CA ASN A 135 25.19 -15.18 1.58
C ASN A 135 23.88 -16.00 1.44
N GLY A 136 22.73 -15.36 1.68
CA GLY A 136 21.43 -15.79 1.14
C GLY A 136 20.63 -16.86 1.92
N GLY A 137 21.11 -17.40 3.04
CA GLY A 137 20.31 -18.31 3.86
C GLY A 137 19.21 -17.59 4.64
N SER A 138 17.92 -17.94 4.45
CA SER A 138 16.81 -17.46 5.31
C SER A 138 16.77 -18.16 6.66
N GLU A 139 17.45 -19.31 6.76
CA GLU A 139 17.43 -20.17 7.93
C GLU A 139 18.13 -19.50 9.11
N GLY A 140 17.45 -19.46 10.25
CA GLY A 140 17.99 -18.91 11.49
C GLY A 140 18.02 -17.38 11.59
N PHE A 141 17.37 -16.59 10.71
CA PHE A 141 17.33 -15.12 10.88
C PHE A 141 16.85 -14.69 12.28
N MET A 142 15.74 -15.26 12.74
CA MET A 142 15.19 -14.94 14.05
C MET A 142 16.04 -15.50 15.20
N GLU A 143 16.61 -16.68 15.03
CA GLU A 143 17.51 -17.30 16.02
C GLU A 143 18.82 -16.51 16.16
N TYR A 144 19.35 -16.02 15.02
CA TYR A 144 20.49 -15.12 14.95
C TYR A 144 20.21 -13.83 15.73
N TYR A 145 19.15 -13.09 15.39
CA TYR A 145 18.85 -11.82 16.06
C TYR A 145 18.47 -11.97 17.54
N THR A 146 17.79 -13.06 17.92
CA THR A 146 17.47 -13.32 19.33
C THR A 146 18.70 -13.72 20.14
N SER A 147 19.71 -14.33 19.52
CA SER A 147 20.99 -14.66 20.18
C SER A 147 21.94 -13.47 20.38
N LEU A 148 21.74 -12.36 19.66
CA LEU A 148 22.54 -11.14 19.82
C LEU A 148 22.25 -10.44 21.15
N SER A 149 23.31 -9.88 21.77
CA SER A 149 23.17 -8.91 22.86
C SER A 149 22.54 -7.60 22.38
N ASP A 150 22.06 -6.76 23.32
CA ASP A 150 21.41 -5.49 22.96
C ASP A 150 22.39 -4.51 22.25
N GLU A 151 23.67 -4.53 22.62
CA GLU A 151 24.72 -3.75 21.94
C GLU A 151 24.96 -4.24 20.52
N GLU A 152 25.00 -5.56 20.31
CA GLU A 152 25.15 -6.14 18.97
C GLU A 152 23.92 -5.87 18.10
N ARG A 153 22.71 -5.97 18.67
CA ARG A 153 21.47 -5.61 17.97
C ARG A 153 21.49 -4.16 17.52
N ALA A 154 21.92 -3.24 18.39
CA ALA A 154 22.02 -1.82 18.04
C ALA A 154 22.96 -1.56 16.86
N THR A 155 24.03 -2.36 16.70
CA THR A 155 24.95 -2.25 15.55
C THR A 155 24.49 -2.96 14.28
N LYS A 156 23.60 -3.95 14.39
CA LYS A 156 23.11 -4.76 13.26
C LYS A 156 21.78 -4.29 12.69
N ILE A 157 20.96 -3.63 13.52
CA ILE A 157 19.72 -3.02 13.08
C ILE A 157 20.06 -1.75 12.32
N PRO A 158 19.55 -1.59 11.09
CA PRO A 158 19.80 -0.37 10.35
C PRO A 158 19.27 0.86 11.09
N GLU A 159 20.11 1.90 11.22
CA GLU A 159 19.79 3.12 11.98
C GLU A 159 18.48 3.77 11.55
N TYR A 160 18.12 3.65 10.27
CA TYR A 160 16.90 4.20 9.72
C TYR A 160 15.62 3.57 10.30
N ILE A 161 15.68 2.34 10.84
CA ILE A 161 14.53 1.71 11.52
C ILE A 161 14.11 2.52 12.75
N PHE A 162 15.07 3.07 13.49
CA PHE A 162 14.79 3.91 14.66
C PHE A 162 14.06 5.21 14.30
N GLN A 163 14.12 5.65 13.04
CA GLN A 163 13.37 6.80 12.55
C GLN A 163 11.90 6.45 12.27
N ILE A 164 11.59 5.18 12.01
CA ILE A 164 10.24 4.70 11.71
C ILE A 164 9.47 4.40 13.00
N LEU A 165 10.13 3.81 14.00
CA LEU A 165 9.50 3.35 15.26
C LEU A 165 8.61 4.42 15.95
N PRO A 166 9.00 5.71 16.04
CA PRO A 166 8.15 6.74 16.63
C PRO A 166 6.80 6.91 15.90
N SER A 167 6.80 6.81 14.57
CA SER A 167 5.58 6.94 13.75
C SER A 167 4.60 5.80 14.00
N ILE A 168 5.11 4.61 14.34
CA ILE A 168 4.32 3.41 14.64
C ILE A 168 3.88 3.39 16.12
N GLY A 169 4.58 4.11 17.00
CA GLY A 169 4.34 4.08 18.45
C GLY A 169 4.79 2.77 19.10
N VAL A 170 5.82 2.14 18.54
CA VAL A 170 6.27 0.78 18.90
C VAL A 170 7.73 0.81 19.34
N SER A 171 8.07 0.07 20.40
CA SER A 171 9.46 -0.11 20.83
C SER A 171 10.18 -1.18 20.01
N ILE A 172 11.51 -1.15 20.01
CA ILE A 172 12.31 -2.16 19.30
C ILE A 172 12.07 -3.58 19.85
N ASP A 173 11.88 -3.73 21.16
CA ASP A 173 11.55 -5.02 21.78
C ASP A 173 10.22 -5.56 21.29
N THR A 174 9.25 -4.66 21.11
CA THR A 174 7.93 -5.02 20.59
C THR A 174 8.02 -5.40 19.12
N LEU A 175 8.84 -4.70 18.33
CA LEU A 175 9.14 -5.06 16.94
C LEU A 175 9.68 -6.50 16.85
N PHE A 176 10.67 -6.85 17.66
CA PHE A 176 11.23 -8.21 17.66
C PHE A 176 10.28 -9.26 18.18
N LYS A 177 9.51 -8.97 19.23
CA LYS A 177 8.51 -9.90 19.74
C LYS A 177 7.48 -10.24 18.66
N LEU A 178 7.05 -9.24 17.89
CA LEU A 178 6.14 -9.45 16.76
C LEU A 178 6.83 -10.18 15.61
N ALA A 179 8.10 -9.88 15.31
CA ALA A 179 8.88 -10.64 14.33
C ALA A 179 9.00 -12.12 14.69
N CYS A 180 9.22 -12.46 15.97
CA CYS A 180 9.27 -13.84 16.46
C CYS A 180 7.92 -14.57 16.34
N GLN A 181 6.81 -13.84 16.51
CA GLN A 181 5.47 -14.39 16.32
C GLN A 181 5.10 -14.52 14.84
N THR A 182 5.80 -13.79 13.98
CA THR A 182 5.68 -13.89 12.53
C THR A 182 6.54 -15.07 12.06
N GLU A 183 6.20 -16.30 12.48
CA GLU A 183 6.82 -17.59 12.09
C GLU A 183 6.81 -17.88 10.56
N ARG A 184 6.45 -16.90 9.72
CA ARG A 184 6.16 -17.06 8.29
C ARG A 184 7.12 -16.31 7.37
N MET A 185 8.33 -15.98 7.83
CA MET A 185 9.35 -15.37 6.97
C MET A 185 10.13 -16.36 6.08
N ASN A 186 9.87 -17.67 6.18
CA ASN A 186 10.23 -18.60 5.11
C ASN A 186 9.17 -18.47 3.99
N GLU A 187 9.52 -17.73 2.94
CA GLU A 187 8.77 -17.54 1.67
C GLU A 187 7.38 -16.86 1.76
N GLY A 188 6.73 -16.76 2.92
CA GLY A 188 5.36 -16.24 3.08
C GLY A 188 5.22 -14.80 3.63
N GLY A 189 6.33 -14.11 3.92
CA GLY A 189 6.32 -12.78 4.53
C GLY A 189 5.73 -11.70 3.62
N LEU A 190 6.12 -11.71 2.34
CA LEU A 190 5.61 -10.77 1.34
C LEU A 190 4.12 -11.03 1.04
N THR A 191 3.70 -12.30 0.96
CA THR A 191 2.29 -12.69 0.80
C THR A 191 1.41 -12.23 1.97
N THR A 192 1.94 -12.25 3.19
CA THR A 192 1.23 -11.75 4.38
C THR A 192 1.10 -10.23 4.33
N LEU A 193 2.19 -9.53 3.98
CA LEU A 193 2.21 -8.07 3.83
C LEU A 193 1.23 -7.58 2.74
N LEU A 194 1.21 -8.24 1.57
CA LEU A 194 0.27 -7.94 0.49
C LEU A 194 -1.18 -8.20 0.89
N ARG A 195 -1.43 -9.22 1.71
CA ARG A 195 -2.75 -9.49 2.27
C ARG A 195 -3.19 -8.38 3.22
N ASP A 196 -2.32 -7.94 4.11
CA ASP A 196 -2.64 -6.84 5.03
C ASP A 196 -2.88 -5.52 4.30
N LEU A 197 -2.11 -5.25 3.23
CA LEU A 197 -2.36 -4.12 2.32
C LEU A 197 -3.73 -4.25 1.62
N THR A 198 -4.09 -5.46 1.19
CA THR A 198 -5.44 -5.74 0.64
C THR A 198 -6.53 -5.48 1.67
N ASP A 199 -6.31 -5.83 2.93
CA ASP A 199 -7.29 -5.64 3.98
C ASP A 199 -7.52 -4.15 4.27
N ILE A 200 -6.47 -3.31 4.22
CA ILE A 200 -6.66 -1.85 4.22
C ILE A 200 -7.50 -1.39 3.03
N MET A 201 -7.17 -1.86 1.83
CA MET A 201 -7.93 -1.49 0.62
C MET A 201 -9.41 -1.85 0.71
N ARG A 202 -9.76 -2.94 1.41
CA ARG A 202 -11.15 -3.37 1.66
C ARG A 202 -11.87 -2.58 2.74
N MET A 203 -11.12 -1.96 3.67
CA MET A 203 -11.69 -1.08 4.68
C MET A 203 -12.01 0.31 4.11
N LEU A 204 -11.30 0.72 3.05
CA LEU A 204 -11.55 1.97 2.36
C LEU A 204 -12.76 1.84 1.41
N GLU A 205 -13.42 2.97 1.16
CA GLU A 205 -14.54 3.02 0.21
C GLU A 205 -14.10 2.55 -1.19
N PRO A 206 -14.86 1.65 -1.84
CA PRO A 206 -14.54 1.20 -3.19
C PRO A 206 -14.80 2.32 -4.22
N PRO A 207 -14.01 2.41 -5.30
CA PRO A 207 -14.19 3.46 -6.30
C PRO A 207 -15.57 3.36 -6.95
N VAL A 208 -16.23 4.52 -7.12
CA VAL A 208 -17.57 4.64 -7.70
C VAL A 208 -17.70 3.89 -9.03
N LEU A 209 -16.70 4.01 -9.91
CA LEU A 209 -16.69 3.34 -11.20
C LEU A 209 -16.70 1.80 -11.06
N LEU A 210 -15.96 1.24 -10.10
CA LEU A 210 -15.97 -0.19 -9.82
C LEU A 210 -17.30 -0.66 -9.22
N GLN A 211 -17.96 0.18 -8.43
CA GLN A 211 -19.29 -0.11 -7.90
C GLN A 211 -20.35 -0.16 -9.01
N LEU A 212 -20.26 0.76 -9.98
CA LEU A 212 -21.12 0.79 -11.17
C LEU A 212 -20.93 -0.45 -12.05
N GLU A 213 -19.69 -0.87 -12.28
CA GLU A 213 -19.39 -2.13 -12.99
C GLU A 213 -19.98 -3.35 -12.30
N ARG A 214 -19.94 -3.38 -10.96
CA ARG A 214 -20.51 -4.47 -10.14
C ARG A 214 -22.04 -4.40 -10.01
N GLY A 215 -22.67 -3.35 -10.55
CA GLY A 215 -24.12 -3.18 -10.58
C GLY A 215 -24.75 -2.82 -9.24
N LYS A 216 -23.97 -2.29 -8.28
CA LYS A 216 -24.50 -1.79 -7.01
C LYS A 216 -23.65 -0.62 -6.52
N LEU A 217 -24.19 0.58 -6.63
CA LEU A 217 -23.64 1.78 -6.01
C LEU A 217 -24.05 1.82 -4.53
N GLU A 218 -23.11 2.18 -3.66
CA GLU A 218 -23.36 2.38 -2.24
C GLU A 218 -24.41 3.47 -2.02
N GLY A 219 -25.28 3.25 -1.03
CA GLY A 219 -26.46 4.09 -0.80
C GLY A 219 -27.65 3.82 -1.74
N LEU A 220 -27.48 3.04 -2.81
CA LEU A 220 -28.56 2.66 -3.72
C LEU A 220 -28.84 1.15 -3.71
N SER A 221 -30.09 0.78 -4.00
CA SER A 221 -30.43 -0.60 -4.38
C SER A 221 -29.91 -0.92 -5.78
N ARG A 222 -29.85 -2.22 -6.12
CA ARG A 222 -29.50 -2.66 -7.49
C ARG A 222 -30.47 -2.12 -8.54
N ALA A 223 -31.76 -2.02 -8.21
CA ALA A 223 -32.77 -1.49 -9.12
C ALA A 223 -32.58 0.02 -9.36
N GLU A 224 -32.27 0.77 -8.31
CA GLU A 224 -31.97 2.21 -8.42
C GLU A 224 -30.66 2.44 -9.17
N THR A 225 -29.63 1.63 -8.90
CA THR A 225 -28.36 1.68 -9.64
C THR A 225 -28.61 1.42 -11.13
N GLN A 226 -29.43 0.43 -11.48
CA GLN A 226 -29.74 0.12 -12.88
C GLN A 226 -30.54 1.23 -13.57
N ARG A 227 -31.48 1.88 -12.86
CA ARG A 227 -32.20 3.05 -13.38
C ARG A 227 -31.24 4.21 -13.63
N LEU A 228 -30.37 4.52 -12.67
CA LEU A 228 -29.34 5.55 -12.83
C LEU A 228 -28.44 5.26 -14.04
N LYS A 229 -27.95 4.02 -14.16
CA LYS A 229 -27.16 3.56 -15.31
C LYS A 229 -27.88 3.82 -16.64
N GLN A 230 -29.16 3.45 -16.74
CA GLN A 230 -29.99 3.70 -17.93
C GLN A 230 -30.17 5.20 -18.23
N GLU A 231 -30.38 6.02 -17.20
CA GLU A 231 -30.55 7.47 -17.34
C GLU A 231 -29.29 8.16 -17.86
N ILE A 232 -28.10 7.69 -17.45
CA ILE A 232 -26.81 8.26 -17.86
C ILE A 232 -26.17 7.54 -19.05
N GLY A 233 -26.87 6.59 -19.67
CA GLY A 233 -26.43 5.89 -20.88
C GLY A 233 -25.34 4.82 -20.67
N LEU A 234 -25.14 4.35 -19.44
CA LEU A 234 -24.27 3.21 -19.14
C LEU A 234 -25.12 1.93 -19.17
N ASN A 235 -24.91 1.05 -20.14
CA ASN A 235 -25.64 -0.24 -20.20
C ASN A 235 -25.00 -1.30 -19.29
#